data_AF-A0A968LPS8-F1
#
_entry.id   AF-A0A968LPS8-F1
#
_cell.length_a   1.000
_cell.length_b   1.000
_cell.length_c   1.000
_cell.angle_alpha   90.00
_cell.angle_beta   90.00
_cell.angle_gamma   90.00
#
_symmetry.space_group_name_H-M   'P 1'
#
loop_
_entity.id
_entity.type
_entity.pdbx_description
1 polymer ?
#
loop_
_entity_poly.entity_id
_entity_poly.type
_entity_poly.pdbx_seq_one_letter_code
_entity_poly.pdbx_strand_id
1 'polypeptide(L)'
;MGEHGVQQLVILEKAFDFTAQADWAMHPLKQLETRYGKRAEAALESGGVDFKAFSHSLRVLEEMRLLHETGRLSYPHEPVFATLLRDVKLGVYEYAALTEMLDAKLEQTRAAERSSVLPEAADLEYAQGFILSMYDE
;
A
#
# COMPACT_ATOMS: atom_id res chain seq x y z
N MET A 1 -0.46 9.98 30.66
CA MET A 1 0.01 11.37 30.78
C MET A 1 0.81 11.67 29.54
N GLY A 2 0.49 12.74 28.81
CA GLY A 2 1.24 13.17 27.63
C GLY A 2 2.62 13.74 28.00
N GLU A 3 3.46 13.99 26.99
CA GLU A 3 4.85 14.44 27.13
C GLU A 3 5.05 15.72 27.97
N HIS A 4 3.99 16.47 28.31
CA HIS A 4 4.04 17.70 29.10
C HIS A 4 3.15 17.70 30.35
N GLY A 5 2.71 16.52 30.83
CA GLY A 5 1.86 16.40 32.03
C GLY A 5 0.40 16.84 31.82
N VAL A 6 0.04 17.20 30.59
CA VAL A 6 -1.34 17.52 30.19
C VAL A 6 -2.11 16.23 29.92
N GLN A 7 -3.37 16.19 30.32
CA GLN A 7 -4.28 15.11 29.99
C GLN A 7 -4.58 15.14 28.50
N GLN A 8 -4.49 13.99 27.84
CA GLN A 8 -4.63 13.85 26.39
C GLN A 8 -5.70 12.84 26.04
N LEU A 9 -6.44 13.12 24.96
CA LEU A 9 -7.34 12.18 24.30
C LEU A 9 -6.60 11.59 23.10
N VAL A 10 -6.48 10.26 23.04
CA VAL A 10 -5.85 9.57 21.91
C VAL A 10 -6.93 8.95 21.03
N ILE A 11 -6.94 9.29 19.74
CA ILE A 11 -7.86 8.78 18.73
C ILE A 11 -7.05 8.32 17.52
N LEU A 12 -7.14 7.02 17.18
CA LEU A 12 -6.49 6.43 16.00
C LEU A 12 -5.03 6.92 15.86
N GLU A 13 -4.25 6.71 16.93
CA GLU A 13 -2.83 7.06 17.08
C GLU A 13 -2.50 8.56 17.12
N LYS A 14 -3.49 9.44 17.07
CA LYS A 14 -3.31 10.89 17.27
C LYS A 14 -3.67 11.31 18.69
N ALA A 15 -2.74 11.99 19.36
CA ALA A 15 -2.97 12.58 20.68
C ALA A 15 -3.46 14.03 20.56
N PHE A 16 -4.45 14.39 21.35
CA PHE A 16 -5.04 15.72 21.44
C PHE A 16 -5.06 16.18 22.88
N ASP A 17 -4.46 17.34 23.17
CA ASP A 17 -4.49 17.92 24.51
C ASP A 17 -5.92 18.35 24.89
N PHE A 18 -6.37 18.01 26.09
CA PHE A 18 -7.69 18.43 26.59
C PHE A 18 -7.83 19.96 26.75
N THR A 19 -6.69 20.66 26.82
CA THR A 19 -6.63 22.12 26.91
C THR A 19 -6.63 22.82 25.55
N ALA A 20 -6.53 22.08 24.44
CA ALA A 20 -6.58 22.66 23.10
C ALA A 20 -8.00 23.12 22.76
N GLN A 21 -8.13 24.09 21.85
CA GLN A 21 -9.43 24.48 21.33
C GLN A 21 -10.07 23.32 20.55
N ALA A 22 -11.37 23.12 20.77
CA ALA A 22 -12.12 22.06 20.11
C ALA A 22 -12.03 22.14 18.58
N ASP A 23 -12.06 23.35 18.00
CA ASP A 23 -11.92 23.57 16.55
C ASP A 23 -10.56 23.12 16.01
N TRP A 24 -9.49 23.33 16.78
CA TRP A 24 -8.15 22.87 16.42
C TRP A 24 -8.06 21.35 16.38
N ALA A 25 -8.65 20.66 17.35
CA ALA A 25 -8.71 19.19 17.37
C ALA A 25 -9.66 18.64 16.29
N MET A 26 -10.71 19.38 15.95
CA MET A 26 -11.71 18.96 14.97
C MET A 26 -11.17 18.90 13.55
N HIS A 27 -10.29 19.84 13.16
CA HIS A 27 -9.72 19.87 11.81
C HIS A 27 -8.97 18.58 11.40
N PRO A 28 -7.98 18.07 12.17
CA PRO A 28 -7.31 16.82 11.86
C PRO A 28 -8.23 15.60 12.01
N LEU A 29 -9.22 15.61 12.92
CA LEU A 29 -10.19 14.53 13.05
C LEU A 29 -11.08 14.41 11.81
N LYS A 30 -11.60 15.53 11.28
CA LYS A 30 -12.35 15.55 10.01
C LYS A 30 -11.53 15.07 8.83
N GLN A 31 -10.24 15.39 8.78
CA GLN A 31 -9.34 14.86 7.75
C GLN A 31 -9.17 13.34 7.89
N LEU A 32 -9.07 12.84 9.12
CA LEU A 32 -8.97 11.42 9.40
C LEU A 32 -10.23 10.68 8.94
N GLU A 33 -11.40 11.18 9.34
CA GLU A 33 -12.70 10.68 8.91
C GLU A 33 -12.85 10.71 7.37
N THR A 34 -12.47 11.82 6.74
CA THR A 34 -12.55 11.94 5.27
C THR A 34 -11.65 10.93 4.55
N ARG A 35 -10.43 10.70 5.06
CA ARG A 35 -9.46 9.79 4.43
C ARG A 35 -9.76 8.33 4.70
N TYR A 36 -10.16 7.99 5.91
CA TYR A 36 -10.25 6.61 6.39
C TYR A 36 -11.68 6.16 6.66
N GLY A 37 -12.58 7.07 7.05
CA GLY A 37 -13.98 6.77 7.35
C GLY A 37 -14.70 6.13 6.17
N LYS A 38 -14.58 6.72 4.96
CA LYS A 38 -15.18 6.12 3.75
C LYS A 38 -14.65 4.73 3.40
N ARG A 39 -13.38 4.44 3.72
CA ARG A 39 -12.78 3.12 3.48
C ARG A 39 -13.21 2.11 4.53
N ALA A 40 -13.26 2.53 5.79
CA ALA A 40 -13.73 1.69 6.89
C ALA A 40 -15.22 1.36 6.73
N GLU A 41 -16.04 2.32 6.30
CA GLU A 41 -17.46 2.13 5.99
C GLU A 41 -17.65 1.15 4.83
N ALA A 42 -16.96 1.37 3.70
CA ALA A 42 -17.01 0.44 2.56
C ALA A 42 -16.53 -0.98 2.92
N ALA A 43 -15.51 -1.11 3.78
CA ALA A 43 -15.06 -2.40 4.28
C ALA A 43 -16.11 -3.05 5.17
N LEU A 44 -16.76 -2.29 6.06
CA LEU A 44 -17.85 -2.80 6.92
C LEU A 44 -19.03 -3.33 6.09
N GLU A 45 -19.44 -2.61 5.06
CA GLU A 45 -20.47 -3.05 4.10
C GLU A 45 -20.04 -4.33 3.35
N SER A 46 -18.74 -4.53 3.18
CA SER A 46 -18.11 -5.66 2.51
C SER A 46 -17.70 -6.79 3.48
N GLY A 47 -18.31 -6.90 4.65
CA GLY A 47 -18.00 -7.95 5.63
C GLY A 47 -16.62 -7.81 6.28
N GLY A 48 -16.06 -6.60 6.32
CA GLY A 48 -14.74 -6.27 6.86
C GLY A 48 -13.59 -6.35 5.85
N VAL A 49 -13.88 -6.56 4.55
CA VAL A 49 -12.85 -6.78 3.52
C VAL A 49 -12.45 -5.49 2.82
N ASP A 50 -11.14 -5.17 2.81
CA ASP A 50 -10.59 -4.07 2.00
C ASP A 50 -10.12 -4.58 0.63
N PHE A 51 -11.05 -4.66 -0.32
CA PHE A 51 -10.78 -5.11 -1.70
C PHE A 51 -9.72 -4.27 -2.43
N LYS A 52 -9.59 -2.99 -2.07
CA LYS A 52 -8.57 -2.11 -2.67
C LYS A 52 -7.18 -2.51 -2.18
N ALA A 53 -7.05 -2.85 -0.90
CA ALA A 53 -5.80 -3.36 -0.34
C ALA A 53 -5.42 -4.72 -0.96
N PHE A 54 -6.38 -5.63 -1.16
CA PHE A 54 -6.13 -6.90 -1.86
C PHE A 54 -5.66 -6.69 -3.31
N SER A 55 -6.37 -5.88 -4.09
CA SER A 55 -6.00 -5.54 -5.47
C SER A 55 -4.59 -4.94 -5.53
N HIS A 56 -4.27 -4.01 -4.62
CA HIS A 56 -2.93 -3.42 -4.56
C HIS A 56 -1.85 -4.46 -4.21
N SER A 57 -2.09 -5.31 -3.22
CA SER A 57 -1.14 -6.34 -2.77
C SER A 57 -0.83 -7.33 -3.88
N LEU A 58 -1.85 -7.81 -4.60
CA LEU A 58 -1.69 -8.67 -5.77
C LEU A 58 -0.86 -8.00 -6.87
N ARG A 59 -1.12 -6.71 -7.15
CA ARG A 59 -0.36 -5.95 -8.14
C ARG A 59 1.12 -5.85 -7.76
N VAL A 60 1.42 -5.47 -6.52
CA VAL A 60 2.80 -5.32 -6.04
C VAL A 60 3.56 -6.64 -6.12
N LEU A 61 2.96 -7.74 -5.71
CA LEU A 61 3.61 -9.05 -5.79
C LEU A 61 3.89 -9.48 -7.24
N GLU A 62 2.96 -9.23 -8.16
CA GLU A 62 3.21 -9.52 -9.58
C GLU A 62 4.33 -8.64 -10.15
N GLU A 63 4.34 -7.34 -9.82
CA GLU A 63 5.41 -6.42 -10.22
C GLU A 63 6.77 -6.85 -9.64
N MET A 64 6.81 -7.28 -8.37
CA MET A 64 8.02 -7.83 -7.75
C MET A 64 8.49 -9.11 -8.44
N ARG A 65 7.58 -10.03 -8.76
CA ARG A 65 7.89 -11.26 -9.51
C ARG A 65 8.51 -10.92 -10.87
N LEU A 66 7.90 -10.01 -11.63
CA LEU A 66 8.41 -9.57 -12.94
C LEU A 66 9.77 -8.90 -12.84
N LEU A 67 10.00 -8.07 -11.82
CA LEU A 67 11.31 -7.47 -11.56
C LEU A 67 12.35 -8.55 -11.27
N HIS A 68 12.04 -9.52 -10.41
CA HIS A 68 12.99 -10.60 -10.11
C HIS A 68 13.30 -11.47 -11.32
N GLU A 69 12.33 -11.75 -12.19
CA GLU A 69 12.51 -12.62 -13.36
C GLU A 69 13.15 -11.91 -14.56
N THR A 70 12.82 -10.63 -14.78
CA THR A 70 13.14 -9.92 -16.04
C THR A 70 13.93 -8.63 -15.84
N GLY A 71 14.03 -8.15 -14.60
CA GLY A 71 14.65 -6.86 -14.28
C GLY A 71 13.84 -5.66 -14.76
N ARG A 72 12.59 -5.86 -15.21
CA ARG A 72 11.77 -4.81 -15.84
C ARG A 72 10.31 -4.89 -15.42
N LEU A 73 9.67 -3.73 -15.39
CA LEU A 73 8.23 -3.60 -15.31
C LEU A 73 7.67 -3.21 -16.67
N SER A 74 6.60 -3.86 -17.09
CA SER A 74 5.92 -3.58 -18.35
C SER A 74 4.56 -2.95 -18.08
N TYR A 75 4.29 -1.84 -18.76
CA TYR A 75 3.01 -1.14 -18.69
C TYR A 75 2.43 -0.93 -20.10
N PRO A 76 1.10 -1.07 -20.28
CA PRO A 76 0.13 -1.53 -19.29
C PRO A 76 0.35 -3.01 -18.88
N HIS A 77 -0.20 -3.41 -17.73
CA HIS A 77 -0.21 -4.81 -17.30
C HIS A 77 -0.91 -5.69 -18.34
N GLU A 78 -0.54 -6.97 -18.39
CA GLU A 78 -1.19 -7.96 -19.26
C GLU A 78 -2.72 -7.93 -19.07
N PRO A 79 -3.52 -8.00 -20.15
CA PRO A 79 -4.97 -7.79 -20.08
C PRO A 79 -5.70 -8.69 -19.08
N VAL A 80 -5.24 -9.94 -18.95
CA VAL A 80 -5.80 -10.93 -18.01
C VAL A 80 -5.55 -10.49 -16.56
N PHE A 81 -4.33 -10.06 -16.25
CA PHE A 81 -3.98 -9.60 -14.91
C PHE A 81 -4.67 -8.27 -14.56
N ALA A 82 -4.74 -7.34 -15.51
CA ALA A 82 -5.48 -6.09 -15.32
C ALA A 82 -6.97 -6.34 -15.02
N THR A 83 -7.58 -7.32 -15.70
CA THR A 83 -8.97 -7.74 -15.46
C THR A 83 -9.13 -8.33 -14.06
N LEU A 84 -8.22 -9.23 -13.65
CA LEU A 84 -8.20 -9.78 -12.29
C LEU A 84 -8.16 -8.67 -11.24
N LEU A 85 -7.24 -7.69 -11.37
CA LEU A 85 -7.11 -6.58 -10.41
C LEU A 85 -8.39 -5.74 -10.31
N ARG A 86 -9.07 -5.52 -11.44
CA ARG A 86 -10.36 -4.83 -11.49
C ARG A 86 -11.43 -5.62 -10.75
N ASP A 87 -11.56 -6.91 -11.05
CA ASP A 87 -12.61 -7.77 -10.51
C ASP A 87 -12.44 -7.96 -8.99
N VAL A 88 -11.20 -8.11 -8.51
CA VAL A 88 -10.86 -8.06 -7.08
C VAL A 88 -11.34 -6.74 -6.45
N LYS A 89 -11.03 -5.60 -7.07
CA LYS A 89 -11.39 -4.28 -6.56
C LYS A 89 -12.91 -4.05 -6.53
N LEU A 90 -13.66 -4.71 -7.41
CA LEU A 90 -15.12 -4.67 -7.49
C LEU A 90 -15.79 -5.66 -6.52
N GLY A 91 -15.03 -6.44 -5.76
CA GLY A 91 -15.57 -7.40 -4.79
C GLY A 91 -16.20 -8.63 -5.43
N VAL A 92 -15.75 -9.02 -6.63
CA VAL A 92 -16.28 -10.20 -7.35
C VAL A 92 -15.92 -11.51 -6.65
N TYR A 93 -14.85 -11.52 -5.84
CA TYR A 93 -14.34 -12.71 -5.18
C TYR A 93 -14.61 -12.68 -3.67
N GLU A 94 -14.97 -13.84 -3.13
CA GLU A 94 -15.10 -14.07 -1.70
C GLU A 94 -13.73 -14.01 -1.00
N TYR A 95 -13.74 -13.66 0.29
CA TYR A 95 -12.54 -13.48 1.10
C TYR A 95 -11.58 -14.70 1.09
N ALA A 96 -12.13 -15.92 1.17
CA ALA A 96 -11.33 -17.14 1.15
C ALA A 96 -10.53 -17.27 -0.16
N ALA A 97 -11.18 -17.02 -1.31
CA ALA A 97 -10.53 -17.05 -2.62
C ALA A 97 -9.46 -15.96 -2.75
N LEU A 98 -9.72 -14.75 -2.23
CA LEU A 98 -8.74 -13.66 -2.23
C LEU A 98 -7.48 -14.02 -1.43
N THR A 99 -7.65 -14.66 -0.27
CA THR A 99 -6.54 -15.09 0.58
C THR A 99 -5.70 -16.15 -0.13
N GLU A 100 -6.34 -17.16 -0.72
CA GLU A 100 -5.65 -18.18 -1.52
C GLU A 100 -4.88 -17.59 -2.71
N MET A 101 -5.47 -16.63 -3.43
CA MET A 101 -4.79 -15.92 -4.52
C MET A 101 -3.55 -15.16 -4.03
N LEU A 102 -3.68 -14.49 -2.88
CA LEU A 102 -2.59 -13.71 -2.30
C LEU A 102 -1.44 -14.63 -1.85
N ASP A 103 -1.74 -15.73 -1.17
CA ASP A 103 -0.75 -16.71 -0.73
C ASP A 103 -0.03 -17.37 -1.91
N ALA A 104 -0.78 -17.76 -2.95
CA ALA A 104 -0.20 -18.32 -4.17
C ALA A 104 0.74 -17.32 -4.86
N LYS A 105 0.34 -16.05 -4.95
CA LYS A 105 1.15 -15.01 -5.57
C LYS A 105 2.39 -14.67 -4.74
N LEU A 106 2.28 -14.71 -3.41
CA LEU A 106 3.41 -14.53 -2.50
C LEU A 106 4.45 -15.64 -2.68
N GLU A 107 4.02 -16.90 -2.76
CA GLU A 107 4.94 -18.01 -2.98
C GLU A 107 5.62 -17.96 -4.35
N GLN A 108 4.89 -17.60 -5.40
CA GLN A 108 5.47 -17.34 -6.74
C GLN A 108 6.54 -16.25 -6.69
N THR A 109 6.28 -15.18 -5.96
CA THR A 109 7.23 -14.06 -5.82
C THR A 109 8.49 -14.48 -5.07
N ARG A 110 8.34 -15.22 -3.96
CA ARG A 110 9.47 -15.79 -3.21
C ARG A 110 10.29 -16.77 -4.05
N ALA A 111 9.64 -17.52 -4.93
CA ALA A 111 10.34 -18.39 -5.87
C ALA A 111 11.18 -17.60 -6.87
N ALA A 112 10.62 -16.52 -7.44
CA ALA A 112 11.33 -15.64 -8.37
C ALA A 112 12.53 -14.94 -7.69
N GLU A 113 12.38 -14.51 -6.45
CA GLU A 113 13.46 -13.88 -5.66
C GLU A 113 14.70 -14.77 -5.55
N ARG A 114 14.52 -16.08 -5.33
CA ARG A 114 15.63 -17.05 -5.20
C ARG A 114 16.47 -17.20 -6.47
N SER A 115 15.91 -16.89 -7.63
CA SER A 115 16.60 -16.96 -8.92
C SER A 115 16.63 -15.59 -9.60
N SER A 116 16.72 -14.52 -8.81
CA SER A 116 16.55 -13.16 -9.33
C SER A 116 17.66 -12.77 -10.31
N VAL A 117 17.27 -12.07 -11.38
CA VAL A 117 18.21 -11.42 -12.31
C VAL A 117 18.74 -10.07 -11.81
N LEU A 118 18.17 -9.56 -10.71
CA LEU A 118 18.59 -8.29 -10.13
C LEU A 118 19.95 -8.46 -9.43
N PRO A 119 20.81 -7.43 -9.49
CA PRO A 119 22.07 -7.45 -8.74
C PRO A 119 21.79 -7.44 -7.23
N GLU A 120 22.68 -8.06 -6.46
CA GLU A 120 22.59 -8.08 -4.98
C GLU A 120 22.69 -6.69 -4.35
N ALA A 121 23.35 -5.75 -5.02
CA ALA A 121 23.51 -4.37 -4.59
C ALA A 121 23.11 -3.39 -5.68
N ALA A 122 22.55 -2.26 -5.26
CA ALA A 122 22.22 -1.15 -6.16
C ALA A 122 23.51 -0.46 -6.65
N ASP A 123 23.49 0.00 -7.90
CA ASP A 123 24.56 0.82 -8.48
C ASP A 123 24.43 2.27 -7.99
N LEU A 124 25.12 2.57 -6.88
CA LEU A 124 25.08 3.89 -6.26
C LEU A 124 25.81 4.95 -7.07
N GLU A 125 26.86 4.58 -7.80
CA GLU A 125 27.61 5.53 -8.65
C GLU A 125 26.74 6.00 -9.81
N TYR A 126 26.06 5.06 -10.49
CA TYR A 126 25.09 5.40 -11.53
C TYR A 126 23.97 6.29 -10.97
N ALA A 127 23.37 5.91 -9.83
CA ALA A 127 22.28 6.66 -9.23
C ALA A 127 22.69 8.11 -8.89
N GLN A 128 23.87 8.30 -8.30
CA GLN A 128 24.41 9.62 -7.98
C GLN A 128 24.70 10.43 -9.24
N GLY A 129 25.35 9.83 -10.25
CA GLY A 129 25.64 10.48 -11.52
C GLY A 129 24.36 10.92 -12.24
N PHE A 130 23.33 10.07 -12.24
CA PHE A 130 22.02 10.40 -12.78
C PHE A 130 21.36 11.56 -12.04
N ILE A 131 21.34 11.55 -10.69
CA ILE A 131 20.77 12.64 -9.90
C ILE A 131 21.49 13.97 -10.20
N LEU A 132 22.83 13.97 -10.26
CA LEU A 132 23.60 15.18 -10.56
C LEU A 132 23.27 15.73 -11.96
N SER A 133 23.13 14.86 -12.96
CA SER A 133 22.77 15.26 -14.34
C SER A 133 21.43 16.00 -14.45
N MET A 134 20.51 15.79 -13.50
CA MET A 134 19.22 16.50 -13.44
C MET A 134 19.33 17.94 -12.93
N TYR A 135 20.48 18.33 -12.35
CA TYR A 135 20.76 19.69 -11.88
C TYR A 135 21.69 20.47 -12.82
N ASP A 136 22.14 19.86 -13.92
CA ASP A 136 23.00 20.50 -14.93
C ASP A 136 22.18 21.34 -15.97
N GLU A 137 20.91 21.65 -15.68
CA GLU A 137 20.07 22.65 -16.35
C GLU A 137 20.05 23.99 -15.61
#